data_AF-A0A5R9G0B6-F1
#
_entry.id   AF-A0A5R9G0B6-F1
#
_cell.length_a   1.000
_cell.length_b   1.000
_cell.length_c   1.000
_cell.angle_alpha   90.00
_cell.angle_beta   90.00
_cell.angle_gamma   90.00
#
_symmetry.space_group_name_H-M   'P 1'
#
loop_
_entity.id
_entity.type
_entity.pdbx_description
1 polymer ?
#
loop_
_entity_poly.entity_id
_entity_poly.type
_entity_poly.pdbx_seq_one_letter_code
_entity_poly.pdbx_strand_id
1 'polypeptide(L)'
;MDKYILYHDMADALQHDQCPVCKLVDERVERMIKVLLREGAGDGQLIGSYVRARGYCNAHAWRVKESGDPASQAVFYRALLEDHKTSLEKYLTSRKQRDLRKKTNALRSLLQARMTGKADGDETNAYLSSFASEERCPICAATESCERRYVDAVVDYFEGDEEFRERYRNRGVLCHPHFRRLIQSHAERPSVPELLEIQLSRLDLQIEHLREIERKANVRFSDEEGDAYLGGWIRAVRLDVGLPGTDTRYKQRVLAFKDAALKP
;
A
#
# COMPACT_ATOMS: atom_id res chain seq x y z
N MET A 1 5.00 21.02 -5.80
CA MET A 1 6.20 20.86 -4.96
C MET A 1 7.32 21.46 -5.75
N ASP A 2 7.99 22.44 -5.17
CA ASP A 2 9.13 23.09 -5.81
C ASP A 2 10.22 22.03 -6.09
N LYS A 3 10.78 22.04 -7.31
CA LYS A 3 11.86 21.13 -7.71
C LYS A 3 13.07 21.30 -6.78
N TYR A 4 13.29 22.51 -6.29
CA TYR A 4 14.37 22.82 -5.36
C TYR A 4 14.18 22.11 -4.00
N ILE A 5 12.97 22.10 -3.44
CA ILE A 5 12.68 21.43 -2.17
C ILE A 5 12.90 19.91 -2.29
N LEU A 6 12.44 19.30 -3.39
CA LEU A 6 12.58 17.86 -3.59
C LEU A 6 14.03 17.42 -3.72
N TYR A 7 14.89 18.24 -4.33
CA TYR A 7 16.32 17.95 -4.41
C TYR A 7 16.95 17.82 -3.01
N HIS A 8 16.73 18.82 -2.15
CA HIS A 8 17.27 18.82 -0.80
C HIS A 8 16.71 17.68 0.04
N ASP A 9 15.39 17.45 0.00
CA ASP A 9 14.74 16.32 0.69
C ASP A 9 15.38 14.97 0.26
N MET A 10 15.64 14.79 -1.04
CA MET A 10 16.27 13.57 -1.57
C MET A 10 17.74 13.45 -1.17
N ALA A 11 18.51 14.54 -1.24
CA ALA A 11 19.91 14.57 -0.86
C ALA A 11 20.09 14.30 0.65
N ASP A 12 19.17 14.77 1.48
CA ASP A 12 19.10 14.47 2.91
C ASP A 12 18.67 13.03 3.16
N ALA A 13 17.76 12.49 2.35
CA ALA A 13 17.35 11.10 2.44
C ALA A 13 18.50 10.11 2.17
N LEU A 14 19.45 10.47 1.30
CA LEU A 14 20.67 9.69 1.02
C LEU A 14 21.66 9.63 2.19
N GLN A 15 21.52 10.47 3.22
CA GLN A 15 22.41 10.45 4.39
C GLN A 15 22.12 9.27 5.33
N HIS A 16 21.06 8.51 5.08
CA HIS A 16 20.67 7.36 5.88
C HIS A 16 20.85 6.06 5.08
N ASP A 17 21.18 4.96 5.77
CA ASP A 17 21.37 3.63 5.16
C ASP A 17 20.03 2.96 4.79
N GLN A 18 19.20 3.64 4.00
CA GLN A 18 17.88 3.18 3.56
C GLN A 18 17.51 3.77 2.20
N CYS A 19 16.49 3.20 1.57
CA CYS A 19 15.97 3.70 0.31
C CYS A 19 15.43 5.14 0.45
N PRO A 20 16.00 6.14 -0.27
CA PRO A 20 15.56 7.53 -0.16
C PRO A 20 14.10 7.70 -0.64
N VAL A 21 13.69 6.96 -1.66
CA VAL A 21 12.30 6.96 -2.14
C VAL A 21 11.35 6.46 -1.04
N CYS A 22 11.66 5.35 -0.36
CA CYS A 22 10.84 4.88 0.76
C CYS A 22 10.72 5.94 1.86
N LYS A 23 11.84 6.56 2.27
CA LYS A 23 11.84 7.60 3.31
C LYS A 23 10.91 8.75 2.94
N LEU A 24 11.08 9.32 1.75
CA LEU A 24 10.26 10.46 1.31
C LEU A 24 8.79 10.12 1.12
N VAL A 25 8.49 8.89 0.66
CA VAL A 25 7.11 8.40 0.57
C VAL A 25 6.49 8.30 1.96
N ASP A 26 7.21 7.73 2.93
CA ASP A 26 6.75 7.56 4.30
C ASP A 26 6.40 8.90 4.96
N GLU A 27 7.31 9.88 4.87
CA GLU A 27 7.11 11.25 5.36
C GLU A 27 5.95 11.96 4.65
N ARG A 28 5.77 11.68 3.36
CA ARG A 28 4.66 12.25 2.58
C ARG A 28 3.33 11.66 3.02
N VAL A 29 3.26 10.35 3.27
CA VAL A 29 2.08 9.66 3.79
C VAL A 29 1.74 10.19 5.18
N GLU A 30 2.72 10.34 6.07
CA GLU A 30 2.49 10.88 7.41
C GLU A 30 1.93 12.30 7.36
N ARG A 31 2.54 13.20 6.57
CA ARG A 31 2.03 14.56 6.37
C ARG A 31 0.62 14.57 5.80
N MET A 32 0.34 13.69 4.85
CA MET A 32 -0.99 13.58 4.25
C MET A 32 -2.03 13.12 5.27
N ILE A 33 -1.72 12.13 6.11
CA ILE A 33 -2.63 11.67 7.17
C ILE A 33 -2.90 12.80 8.17
N LYS A 34 -1.88 13.57 8.56
CA LYS A 34 -2.05 14.73 9.45
C LYS A 34 -2.98 15.79 8.87
N VAL A 35 -2.84 16.12 7.59
CA VAL A 35 -3.73 17.06 6.88
C VAL A 35 -5.15 16.48 6.80
N LEU A 36 -5.28 15.22 6.40
CA LEU A 36 -6.55 14.51 6.29
C LEU A 36 -7.33 14.50 7.60
N LEU A 37 -6.66 14.23 8.72
CA LEU A 37 -7.30 14.23 10.03
C LEU A 37 -7.75 15.65 10.42
N ARG A 38 -6.87 16.64 10.29
CA ARG A 38 -7.15 18.04 10.67
C ARG A 38 -8.26 18.68 9.84
N GLU A 39 -8.30 18.42 8.53
CA GLU A 39 -9.12 19.17 7.57
C GLU A 39 -10.22 18.33 6.93
N GLY A 40 -10.04 17.01 6.85
CA GLY A 40 -10.92 16.13 6.08
C GLY A 40 -12.28 15.87 6.69
N ALA A 41 -12.45 16.05 8.00
CA ALA A 41 -13.73 15.81 8.68
C ALA A 41 -14.86 16.75 8.22
N GLY A 42 -14.50 17.94 7.70
CA GLY A 42 -15.45 18.91 7.15
C GLY A 42 -15.66 18.80 5.64
N ASP A 43 -14.90 17.94 4.96
CA ASP A 43 -14.88 17.86 3.50
C ASP A 43 -15.75 16.70 3.01
N GLY A 44 -16.96 17.03 2.55
CA GLY A 44 -17.91 16.05 2.01
C GLY A 44 -17.42 15.33 0.75
N GLN A 45 -16.55 15.95 -0.06
CA GLN A 45 -15.98 15.32 -1.25
C GLN A 45 -14.94 14.26 -0.84
N LEU A 46 -14.09 14.58 0.13
CA LEU A 46 -13.13 13.62 0.69
C LEU A 46 -13.85 12.45 1.37
N ILE A 47 -14.87 12.71 2.19
CA ILE A 47 -15.68 11.65 2.81
C ILE A 47 -16.34 10.77 1.74
N GLY A 48 -16.91 11.37 0.68
CA GLY A 48 -17.51 10.63 -0.43
C GLY A 48 -16.51 9.72 -1.14
N SER A 49 -15.30 10.22 -1.44
CA SER A 49 -14.24 9.39 -2.06
C SER A 49 -13.79 8.25 -1.14
N TYR A 50 -13.68 8.50 0.17
CA TYR A 50 -13.39 7.47 1.17
C TYR A 50 -14.43 6.35 1.19
N VAL A 51 -15.73 6.67 1.15
CA VAL A 51 -16.80 5.65 1.11
C VAL A 51 -16.77 4.85 -0.19
N ARG A 52 -16.61 5.50 -1.36
CA ARG A 52 -16.50 4.78 -2.66
C ARG A 52 -15.26 3.90 -2.76
N ALA A 53 -14.19 4.27 -2.07
CA ALA A 53 -12.98 3.46 -1.92
C ALA A 53 -13.12 2.29 -0.92
N ARG A 54 -14.31 2.13 -0.30
CA ARG A 54 -14.58 1.16 0.77
C ARG A 54 -13.62 1.32 1.96
N GLY A 55 -13.26 2.57 2.24
CA GLY A 55 -12.34 2.95 3.29
C GLY A 55 -10.86 2.86 2.90
N TYR A 56 -10.00 2.86 3.92
CA TYR A 56 -8.57 2.65 3.73
C TYR A 56 -8.25 1.16 3.53
N CYS A 57 -7.11 0.84 2.90
CA CYS A 57 -6.61 -0.53 2.96
C CYS A 57 -6.22 -0.88 4.41
N ASN A 58 -6.12 -2.17 4.73
CA ASN A 58 -5.78 -2.63 6.08
C ASN A 58 -4.55 -1.89 6.65
N ALA A 59 -3.45 -1.82 5.90
CA ALA A 59 -2.22 -1.14 6.33
C ALA A 59 -2.46 0.36 6.65
N HIS A 60 -3.14 1.08 5.76
CA HIS A 60 -3.38 2.51 5.97
C HIS A 60 -4.46 2.81 7.01
N ALA A 61 -5.42 1.90 7.22
CA ALA A 61 -6.39 2.03 8.30
C ALA A 61 -5.69 2.03 9.67
N TRP A 62 -4.74 1.11 9.89
CA TRP A 62 -3.96 1.05 11.12
C TRP A 62 -3.03 2.25 11.29
N ARG A 63 -2.39 2.69 10.22
CA ARG A 63 -1.52 3.88 10.26
C ARG A 63 -2.28 5.17 10.57
N VAL A 64 -3.49 5.34 10.02
CA VAL A 64 -4.37 6.46 10.36
C VAL A 64 -4.80 6.37 11.83
N LYS A 65 -5.17 5.17 12.31
CA LYS A 65 -5.51 4.95 13.72
C LYS A 65 -4.39 5.39 14.66
N GLU A 66 -3.15 5.06 14.33
CA GLU A 66 -1.95 5.42 15.13
C GLU A 66 -1.68 6.92 15.14
N SER A 67 -2.10 7.65 14.11
CA SER A 67 -1.88 9.10 13.98
C SER A 67 -2.79 9.96 14.87
N GLY A 68 -3.78 9.36 15.55
CA GLY A 68 -4.67 10.04 16.49
C GLY A 68 -5.86 10.76 15.84
N ASP A 69 -6.45 11.73 16.55
CA ASP A 69 -7.69 12.44 16.18
C ASP A 69 -8.93 11.53 16.05
N PRO A 70 -9.47 11.05 17.19
CA PRO A 70 -10.64 10.17 17.19
C PRO A 70 -11.89 10.86 16.64
N ALA A 71 -11.99 12.20 16.69
CA ALA A 71 -13.15 12.92 16.22
C ALA A 71 -13.23 12.90 14.69
N SER A 72 -12.13 13.23 14.01
CA SER A 72 -12.07 13.15 12.55
C SER A 72 -12.28 11.71 12.07
N GLN A 73 -11.61 10.74 12.70
CA GLN A 73 -11.79 9.33 12.38
C GLN A 73 -13.25 8.86 12.58
N ALA A 74 -13.93 9.31 13.63
CA ALA A 74 -15.34 8.97 13.85
C ALA A 74 -16.23 9.47 12.71
N VAL A 75 -15.96 10.64 12.13
CA VAL A 75 -16.72 11.15 10.97
C VAL A 75 -16.56 10.23 9.76
N PHE A 76 -15.33 9.86 9.40
CA PHE A 76 -15.05 8.96 8.28
C PHE A 76 -15.67 7.57 8.50
N TYR A 77 -15.41 6.95 9.66
CA TYR A 77 -15.91 5.62 9.95
C TYR A 77 -17.42 5.57 10.11
N ARG A 78 -18.07 6.61 10.67
CA ARG A 78 -19.53 6.69 10.70
C ARG A 78 -20.10 6.65 9.28
N ALA A 79 -19.60 7.47 8.37
CA ALA A 79 -20.08 7.50 6.98
C ALA A 79 -19.94 6.13 6.29
N LEU A 80 -18.80 5.45 6.47
CA LEU A 80 -18.58 4.11 5.92
C LEU A 80 -19.51 3.05 6.53
N LEU A 81 -19.68 3.07 7.86
CA LEU A 81 -20.54 2.11 8.56
C LEU A 81 -22.02 2.33 8.26
N GLU A 82 -22.46 3.58 8.07
CA GLU A 82 -23.81 3.92 7.62
C GLU A 82 -24.08 3.38 6.20
N ASP A 83 -23.11 3.47 5.29
CA ASP A 83 -23.21 2.89 3.95
C ASP A 83 -23.27 1.33 3.99
N HIS A 84 -22.43 0.70 4.82
CA HIS A 84 -22.49 -0.75 5.06
C HIS A 84 -23.85 -1.18 5.63
N LYS A 85 -24.35 -0.44 6.64
CA LYS A 85 -25.65 -0.68 7.26
C LYS A 85 -26.77 -0.58 6.23
N THR A 86 -26.75 0.46 5.40
CA THR A 86 -27.75 0.67 4.34
C THR A 86 -27.76 -0.49 3.35
N SER A 87 -26.59 -0.99 2.96
CA SER A 87 -26.46 -2.14 2.07
C SER A 87 -27.01 -3.43 2.70
N LEU A 88 -26.74 -3.65 3.99
CA LEU A 88 -27.26 -4.78 4.75
C LEU A 88 -28.78 -4.70 4.95
N GLU A 89 -29.33 -3.53 5.25
CA GLU A 89 -30.78 -3.32 5.40
C GLU A 89 -31.53 -3.62 4.10
N LYS A 90 -31.00 -3.16 2.96
CA LYS A 90 -31.52 -3.50 1.63
C LYS A 90 -31.55 -5.01 1.42
N TYR A 91 -30.43 -5.69 1.69
CA TYR A 91 -30.34 -7.15 1.55
C TYR A 91 -31.31 -7.91 2.47
N LEU A 92 -31.42 -7.50 3.74
CA LEU A 92 -32.36 -8.08 4.69
C LEU A 92 -33.82 -7.89 4.26
N THR A 93 -34.13 -6.73 3.68
CA THR A 93 -35.48 -6.41 3.19
C THR A 93 -35.85 -7.27 1.99
N SER A 94 -34.97 -7.37 0.99
CA SER A 94 -35.17 -8.24 -0.17
C SER A 94 -35.34 -9.70 0.26
N ARG A 95 -34.50 -10.18 1.19
CA ARG A 95 -34.60 -11.54 1.74
C ARG A 95 -35.93 -11.80 2.44
N LYS A 96 -36.40 -10.88 3.30
CA LYS A 96 -37.71 -11.01 3.99
C LYS A 96 -38.87 -11.06 2.99
N GLN A 97 -38.86 -10.18 1.98
CA GLN A 97 -39.90 -10.16 0.94
C GLN A 97 -39.92 -11.46 0.15
N ARG A 98 -38.74 -12.02 -0.16
CA ARG A 98 -38.61 -13.31 -0.82
C ARG A 98 -39.16 -14.45 0.03
N ASP A 99 -38.82 -14.52 1.32
CA ASP A 99 -39.29 -15.58 2.21
C ASP A 99 -40.83 -15.54 2.36
N LEU A 100 -41.41 -14.34 2.39
CA LEU A 100 -42.87 -14.14 2.33
C LEU A 100 -43.48 -14.60 0.99
N ARG A 101 -42.84 -14.28 -0.14
CA ARG A 101 -43.25 -14.77 -1.48
C ARG A 101 -43.16 -16.29 -1.60
N LYS A 102 -42.11 -16.92 -1.09
CA LYS A 102 -41.96 -18.39 -1.07
C LYS A 102 -43.05 -19.05 -0.24
N LYS A 103 -43.39 -18.51 0.94
CA LYS A 103 -44.50 -19.01 1.78
C LYS A 103 -45.88 -18.87 1.12
N THR A 104 -46.15 -17.74 0.47
CA THR A 104 -47.43 -17.50 -0.23
C THR A 104 -47.55 -18.30 -1.53
N ASN A 105 -46.45 -18.47 -2.27
CA ASN A 105 -46.42 -19.30 -3.46
C ASN A 105 -46.36 -20.80 -3.17
N ALA A 106 -45.93 -21.25 -1.98
CA ALA A 106 -45.99 -22.65 -1.58
C ALA A 106 -47.43 -23.21 -1.58
N LEU A 107 -48.44 -22.37 -1.31
CA LEU A 107 -49.86 -22.73 -1.47
C LEU A 107 -50.29 -22.83 -2.95
N ARG A 108 -49.56 -22.23 -3.90
CA ARG A 108 -49.81 -22.29 -5.36
C ARG A 108 -48.85 -23.24 -6.12
N SER A 109 -47.73 -23.64 -5.52
CA SER A 109 -46.59 -24.27 -6.23
C SER A 109 -46.64 -25.78 -6.37
N LEU A 110 -47.71 -26.45 -5.93
CA LEU A 110 -47.94 -27.86 -6.30
C LEU A 110 -48.12 -28.04 -7.83
N LEU A 111 -48.38 -26.96 -8.59
CA LEU A 111 -48.61 -27.00 -10.03
C LEU A 111 -47.49 -26.37 -10.90
N GLN A 112 -46.44 -25.75 -10.33
CA GLN A 112 -45.49 -24.96 -11.13
C GLN A 112 -44.01 -25.13 -10.72
N ALA A 113 -43.65 -26.28 -10.17
CA ALA A 113 -42.33 -26.55 -9.60
C ALA A 113 -41.18 -26.75 -10.63
N ARG A 114 -41.33 -26.39 -11.91
CA ARG A 114 -40.36 -26.76 -12.96
C ARG A 114 -39.62 -25.63 -13.68
N MET A 115 -39.82 -24.35 -13.37
CA MET A 115 -39.34 -23.27 -14.26
C MET A 115 -38.70 -22.01 -13.63
N THR A 116 -38.36 -21.93 -12.34
CA THR A 116 -37.71 -20.71 -11.81
C THR A 116 -36.67 -20.97 -10.71
N GLY A 117 -35.45 -21.34 -11.11
CA GLY A 117 -34.30 -21.52 -10.20
C GLY A 117 -33.27 -20.38 -10.21
N LYS A 118 -33.55 -19.23 -10.85
CA LYS A 118 -32.52 -18.23 -11.20
C LYS A 118 -32.51 -16.94 -10.37
N ALA A 119 -33.51 -16.70 -9.52
CA ALA A 119 -33.66 -15.44 -8.78
C ALA A 119 -32.81 -15.35 -7.50
N ASP A 120 -32.45 -16.48 -6.87
CA ASP A 120 -31.77 -16.50 -5.56
C ASP A 120 -30.31 -15.99 -5.60
N GLY A 121 -29.69 -15.96 -6.78
CA GLY A 121 -28.30 -15.50 -6.96
C GLY A 121 -28.16 -13.98 -7.09
N ASP A 122 -29.19 -13.27 -7.57
CA ASP A 122 -29.07 -11.87 -8.00
C ASP A 122 -28.95 -10.90 -6.81
N GLU A 123 -29.81 -11.04 -5.79
CA GLU A 123 -29.81 -10.18 -4.59
C GLU A 123 -28.58 -10.41 -3.70
N THR A 124 -28.16 -11.67 -3.58
CA THR A 124 -26.95 -12.04 -2.83
C THR A 124 -25.72 -11.48 -3.53
N ASN A 125 -25.65 -11.60 -4.86
CA ASN A 125 -24.58 -11.01 -5.65
C ASN A 125 -24.58 -9.49 -5.55
N ALA A 126 -25.74 -8.83 -5.54
CA ALA A 126 -25.84 -7.39 -5.34
C ALA A 126 -25.22 -6.96 -4.00
N TYR A 127 -25.55 -7.65 -2.90
CA TYR A 127 -24.96 -7.38 -1.58
C TYR A 127 -23.45 -7.67 -1.54
N LEU A 128 -22.99 -8.78 -2.12
CA LEU A 128 -21.56 -9.08 -2.15
C LEU A 128 -20.79 -8.06 -3.01
N SER A 129 -21.39 -7.61 -4.12
CA SER A 129 -20.82 -6.58 -4.99
C SER A 129 -20.83 -5.19 -4.37
N SER A 130 -21.70 -4.93 -3.38
CA SER A 130 -21.67 -3.67 -2.62
C SER A 130 -20.42 -3.55 -1.74
N PHE A 131 -19.61 -4.60 -1.58
CA PHE A 131 -18.29 -4.48 -0.95
C PHE A 131 -17.16 -4.32 -1.98
N ALA A 132 -17.47 -4.37 -3.28
CA ALA A 132 -16.51 -4.02 -4.30
C ALA A 132 -16.16 -2.53 -4.17
N SER A 133 -14.87 -2.28 -4.30
CA SER A 133 -14.27 -0.95 -4.23
C SER A 133 -14.34 -0.34 -5.63
N GLU A 134 -15.05 0.77 -5.79
CA GLU A 134 -15.06 1.52 -7.06
C GLU A 134 -13.74 2.28 -7.24
N GLU A 135 -13.20 2.79 -6.13
CA GLU A 135 -11.95 3.54 -6.09
C GLU A 135 -10.85 2.79 -5.32
N ARG A 136 -9.59 3.15 -5.54
CA ARG A 136 -8.49 2.64 -4.70
C ARG A 136 -8.49 3.36 -3.35
N CYS A 137 -7.80 2.79 -2.36
CA CYS A 137 -7.58 3.48 -1.09
C CYS A 137 -6.99 4.87 -1.38
N PRO A 138 -7.56 5.98 -0.85
CA PRO A 138 -7.11 7.33 -1.19
C PRO A 138 -5.64 7.56 -0.84
N ILE A 139 -5.20 7.01 0.29
CA ILE A 139 -3.81 7.08 0.74
C ILE A 139 -2.92 6.29 -0.24
N CYS A 140 -3.25 5.05 -0.59
CA CYS A 140 -2.48 4.28 -1.58
C CYS A 140 -2.36 5.00 -2.93
N ALA A 141 -3.44 5.62 -3.40
CA ALA A 141 -3.44 6.32 -4.68
C ALA A 141 -2.48 7.52 -4.67
N ALA A 142 -2.48 8.29 -3.57
CA ALA A 142 -1.55 9.40 -3.39
C ALA A 142 -0.09 8.92 -3.20
N THR A 143 0.12 7.84 -2.44
CA THR A 143 1.43 7.20 -2.24
C THR A 143 2.05 6.81 -3.58
N GLU A 144 1.31 6.11 -4.43
CA GLU A 144 1.80 5.66 -5.74
C GLU A 144 2.21 6.85 -6.65
N SER A 145 1.46 7.95 -6.60
CA SER A 145 1.81 9.15 -7.35
C SER A 145 3.10 9.80 -6.85
N CYS A 146 3.38 9.72 -5.54
CA CYS A 146 4.62 10.25 -4.96
C CYS A 146 5.80 9.34 -5.28
N GLU A 147 5.63 8.02 -5.16
CA GLU A 147 6.63 7.02 -5.53
C GLU A 147 7.14 7.24 -6.96
N ARG A 148 6.24 7.38 -7.94
CA ARG A 148 6.63 7.63 -9.34
C ARG A 148 7.53 8.86 -9.46
N ARG A 149 7.06 9.99 -8.95
CA ARG A 149 7.78 11.26 -9.01
C ARG A 149 9.16 11.20 -8.33
N TYR A 150 9.28 10.46 -7.24
CA TYR A 150 10.55 10.35 -6.52
C TYR A 150 11.52 9.39 -7.20
N VAL A 151 11.03 8.31 -7.82
CA VAL A 151 11.86 7.46 -8.69
C VAL A 151 12.39 8.25 -9.88
N ASP A 152 11.53 9.02 -10.55
CA ASP A 152 11.93 9.88 -11.67
C ASP A 152 12.99 10.90 -11.22
N ALA A 153 12.78 11.54 -10.07
CA ALA A 153 13.73 12.49 -9.50
C ALA A 153 15.12 11.89 -9.21
N VAL A 154 15.20 10.63 -8.76
CA VAL A 154 16.50 9.95 -8.56
C VAL A 154 17.29 9.92 -9.87
N VAL A 155 16.66 9.50 -10.97
CA VAL A 155 17.32 9.40 -12.29
C VAL A 155 17.69 10.78 -12.81
N ASP A 156 16.76 11.73 -12.74
CA ASP A 156 16.97 13.09 -13.25
C ASP A 156 18.09 13.82 -12.49
N TYR A 157 18.15 13.69 -11.17
CA TYR A 157 19.21 14.31 -10.37
C TYR A 157 20.54 13.58 -10.54
N PHE A 158 20.54 12.25 -10.64
CA PHE A 158 21.75 11.49 -10.91
C PHE A 158 22.36 11.85 -12.27
N GLU A 159 21.55 12.15 -13.28
CA GLU A 159 22.07 12.58 -14.59
C GLU A 159 22.48 14.04 -14.65
N GLY A 160 21.67 14.92 -14.05
CA GLY A 160 21.82 16.36 -14.20
C GLY A 160 22.75 17.04 -13.21
N ASP A 161 23.14 16.37 -12.13
CA ASP A 161 23.89 16.97 -11.02
C ASP A 161 25.01 16.05 -10.51
N GLU A 162 26.27 16.49 -10.66
CA GLU A 162 27.43 15.70 -10.23
C GLU A 162 27.56 15.59 -8.71
N GLU A 163 27.12 16.60 -7.95
CA GLU A 163 27.13 16.53 -6.48
C GLU A 163 26.14 15.47 -6.00
N PHE A 164 24.94 15.43 -6.57
CA PHE A 164 23.96 14.40 -6.28
C PHE A 164 24.46 13.01 -6.71
N ARG A 165 25.05 12.91 -7.90
CA ARG A 165 25.65 11.65 -8.40
C ARG A 165 26.69 11.12 -7.42
N GLU A 166 27.58 11.98 -6.93
CA GLU A 166 28.62 11.60 -5.98
C GLU A 166 28.03 11.19 -4.61
N ARG A 167 27.04 11.93 -4.10
CA ARG A 167 26.30 11.53 -2.89
C ARG A 167 25.65 10.15 -3.06
N TYR A 168 25.06 9.89 -4.22
CA TYR A 168 24.44 8.62 -4.53
C TYR A 168 25.47 7.49 -4.68
N ARG A 169 26.61 7.70 -5.33
CA ARG A 169 27.70 6.70 -5.37
C ARG A 169 28.13 6.29 -3.95
N ASN A 170 28.26 7.26 -3.06
CA ASN A 170 28.76 7.04 -1.71
C ASN A 170 27.80 6.31 -0.78
N ARG A 171 26.49 6.57 -0.86
CA ARG A 171 25.49 6.03 0.10
C ARG A 171 24.18 5.54 -0.53
N GLY A 172 23.96 5.81 -1.81
CA GLY A 172 22.71 5.51 -2.50
C GLY A 172 22.44 4.02 -2.62
N VAL A 173 21.21 3.64 -2.28
CA VAL A 173 20.66 2.30 -2.48
C VAL A 173 19.14 2.41 -2.60
N LEU A 174 18.52 1.69 -3.53
CA LEU A 174 17.06 1.54 -3.57
C LEU A 174 16.64 0.17 -3.04
N CYS A 175 15.48 0.11 -2.39
CA CYS A 175 14.85 -1.18 -2.11
C CYS A 175 14.42 -1.84 -3.41
N HIS A 176 14.32 -3.16 -3.43
CA HIS A 176 13.98 -3.95 -4.59
C HIS A 176 12.69 -3.48 -5.30
N PRO A 177 11.60 -3.10 -4.58
CA PRO A 177 10.41 -2.53 -5.21
C PRO A 177 10.68 -1.25 -6.00
N HIS A 178 11.47 -0.33 -5.45
CA HIS A 178 11.76 0.96 -6.08
C HIS A 178 12.85 0.83 -7.16
N PHE A 179 13.84 -0.03 -6.96
CA PHE A 179 14.83 -0.32 -7.99
C PHE A 179 14.18 -0.98 -9.22
N ARG A 180 13.30 -1.96 -9.01
CA ARG A 180 12.50 -2.54 -10.10
C ARG A 180 11.69 -1.46 -10.84
N ARG A 181 11.06 -0.53 -10.12
CA ARG A 181 10.27 0.54 -10.73
C ARG A 181 11.13 1.49 -11.56
N LEU A 182 12.35 1.79 -11.07
CA LEU A 182 13.35 2.55 -11.80
C LEU A 182 13.67 1.86 -13.13
N ILE A 183 14.06 0.58 -13.11
CA ILE A 183 14.37 -0.18 -14.33
C ILE A 183 13.17 -0.23 -15.29
N GLN A 184 11.96 -0.50 -14.78
CA GLN A 184 10.76 -0.57 -15.61
C GLN A 184 10.44 0.74 -16.35
N SER A 185 10.80 1.89 -15.75
CA SER A 185 10.41 3.21 -16.28
C SER A 185 11.56 3.88 -17.04
N HIS A 186 12.81 3.48 -16.77
CA HIS A 186 14.01 4.22 -17.17
C HIS A 186 15.10 3.34 -17.80
N ALA A 187 14.85 2.07 -18.16
CA ALA A 187 15.86 1.13 -18.65
C ALA A 187 16.84 1.68 -19.70
N GLU A 188 16.35 2.51 -20.63
CA GLU A 188 17.13 3.08 -21.74
C GLU A 188 17.89 4.37 -21.38
N ARG A 189 17.80 4.84 -20.12
CA ARG A 189 18.45 6.08 -19.68
C ARG A 189 19.97 5.86 -19.53
N PRO A 190 20.84 6.78 -19.97
CA PRO A 190 22.29 6.60 -19.93
C PRO A 190 22.89 6.36 -18.54
N SER A 191 22.22 6.81 -17.48
CA SER A 191 22.64 6.60 -16.09
C SER A 191 22.37 5.19 -15.54
N VAL A 192 21.51 4.40 -16.18
CA VAL A 192 21.07 3.10 -15.64
C VAL A 192 22.21 2.08 -15.48
N PRO A 193 23.17 1.93 -16.42
CA PRO A 193 24.30 1.02 -16.22
C PRO A 193 25.08 1.31 -14.94
N GLU A 194 25.37 2.57 -14.64
CA GLU A 194 26.08 2.97 -13.42
C GLU A 194 25.22 2.73 -12.16
N LEU A 195 23.92 3.04 -12.22
CA LEU A 195 22.99 2.75 -11.11
C LEU A 195 22.88 1.24 -10.81
N LEU A 196 22.96 0.38 -11.83
CA LEU A 196 23.01 -1.07 -11.67
C LEU A 196 24.27 -1.54 -10.94
N GLU A 197 25.44 -1.02 -11.33
CA GLU A 197 26.72 -1.33 -10.68
C GLU A 197 26.73 -0.88 -9.22
N ILE A 198 26.24 0.34 -8.95
CA ILE A 198 26.09 0.84 -7.58
C ILE A 198 25.16 -0.09 -6.79
N GLN A 199 23.98 -0.42 -7.32
CA GLN A 199 23.04 -1.29 -6.62
C GLN A 199 23.61 -2.69 -6.36
N LEU A 200 24.34 -3.27 -7.32
CA LEU A 200 24.98 -4.58 -7.16
C LEU A 200 26.03 -4.55 -6.03
N SER A 201 26.92 -3.55 -6.02
CA SER A 201 27.92 -3.42 -4.96
C SER A 201 27.30 -3.29 -3.57
N ARG A 202 26.16 -2.60 -3.46
CA ARG A 202 25.42 -2.46 -2.19
C ARG A 202 24.79 -3.78 -1.74
N LEU A 203 24.30 -4.59 -2.68
CA LEU A 203 23.78 -5.91 -2.37
C LEU A 203 24.90 -6.85 -1.89
N ASP A 204 26.06 -6.82 -2.53
CA ASP A 204 27.21 -7.63 -2.12
C ASP A 204 27.65 -7.31 -0.68
N LEU A 205 27.80 -6.02 -0.35
CA LEU A 205 28.12 -5.58 1.02
C LEU A 205 27.08 -6.06 2.05
N GLN A 206 25.79 -6.01 1.68
CA GLN A 206 24.71 -6.43 2.57
C GLN A 206 24.69 -7.96 2.76
N ILE A 207 24.98 -8.73 1.70
CA ILE A 207 25.11 -10.19 1.77
C ILE A 207 26.29 -10.59 2.66
N GLU A 208 27.44 -9.93 2.54
CA GLU A 208 28.59 -10.15 3.41
C GLU A 208 28.25 -9.88 4.88
N HIS A 209 27.54 -8.78 5.15
CA HIS A 209 27.07 -8.47 6.50
C HIS A 209 26.17 -9.59 7.06
N LEU A 210 25.21 -10.09 6.27
CA LEU A 210 24.33 -11.18 6.69
C LEU A 210 25.09 -12.48 6.95
N ARG A 211 26.09 -12.81 6.14
CA ARG A 211 26.96 -13.98 6.37
C ARG A 211 27.74 -13.86 7.69
N GLU A 212 28.17 -12.65 8.04
CA GLU A 212 28.83 -12.40 9.33
C GLU A 212 27.87 -12.58 10.51
N ILE A 213 26.60 -12.17 10.36
CA ILE A 213 25.54 -12.46 11.34
C ILE A 213 25.36 -13.98 11.49
N GLU A 214 25.19 -14.71 10.38
CA GLU A 214 25.07 -16.18 10.39
C GLU A 214 26.27 -16.88 11.04
N ARG A 215 27.49 -16.40 10.76
CA ARG A 215 28.73 -16.94 11.34
C ARG A 215 28.75 -16.78 12.85
N LYS A 216 28.45 -15.56 13.34
CA LYS A 216 28.37 -15.27 14.78
C LYS A 216 27.24 -16.06 15.44
N ALA A 217 26.11 -16.26 14.75
CA ALA A 217 24.96 -17.05 15.21
C ALA A 217 25.34 -18.46 15.67
N ASN A 218 26.31 -19.06 14.98
CA ASN A 218 26.76 -20.43 15.19
C ASN A 218 27.78 -20.60 16.32
N VAL A 219 28.29 -19.51 16.89
CA VAL A 219 29.14 -19.52 18.08
C VAL A 219 28.24 -19.27 19.29
N ARG A 220 28.29 -20.10 20.34
CA ARG A 220 27.54 -19.85 21.59
C ARG A 220 27.87 -18.43 22.07
N PHE A 221 26.92 -17.51 21.97
CA PHE A 221 27.15 -16.09 22.28
C PHE A 221 27.38 -15.86 23.77
N SER A 222 28.38 -15.04 24.08
CA SER A 222 28.46 -14.24 25.30
C SER A 222 27.71 -12.92 25.08
N ASP A 223 27.05 -12.41 26.12
CA ASP A 223 26.02 -11.35 26.10
C ASP A 223 26.47 -9.93 25.68
N GLU A 224 27.64 -9.74 25.06
CA GLU A 224 28.28 -8.42 24.91
C GLU A 224 28.20 -7.75 23.53
N GLU A 225 27.57 -8.33 22.50
CA GLU A 225 27.55 -7.77 21.12
C GLU A 225 26.14 -7.49 20.51
N GLY A 226 25.20 -6.94 21.29
CA GLY A 226 23.77 -6.84 20.93
C GLY A 226 23.38 -5.92 19.76
N ASP A 227 23.94 -4.71 19.64
CA ASP A 227 23.29 -3.66 18.82
C ASP A 227 23.68 -3.67 17.33
N ALA A 228 24.95 -3.97 16.99
CA ALA A 228 25.39 -4.04 15.60
C ALA A 228 24.81 -5.25 14.86
N TYR A 229 24.60 -6.35 15.59
CA TYR A 229 24.04 -7.61 15.09
C TYR A 229 22.54 -7.49 14.73
N LEU A 230 21.78 -6.70 15.50
CA LEU A 230 20.34 -6.48 15.27
C LEU A 230 20.05 -5.56 14.06
N GLY A 231 20.96 -4.64 13.71
CA GLY A 231 20.74 -3.69 12.61
C GLY A 231 20.83 -4.29 11.20
N GLY A 232 21.68 -5.31 11.01
CA GLY A 232 21.97 -5.85 9.67
C GLY A 232 20.82 -6.58 9.01
N TRP A 233 20.09 -7.44 9.74
CA TRP A 233 18.94 -8.15 9.17
C TRP A 233 17.74 -7.21 8.90
N ILE A 234 17.56 -6.17 9.71
CA ILE A 234 16.53 -5.13 9.48
C ILE A 234 16.79 -4.39 8.17
N ARG A 235 18.06 -4.04 7.87
CA ARG A 235 18.43 -3.44 6.57
C ARG A 235 18.09 -4.36 5.40
N ALA A 236 18.31 -5.67 5.54
CA ALA A 236 17.96 -6.64 4.50
C ALA A 236 16.45 -6.65 4.24
N VAL A 237 15.62 -6.67 5.29
CA VAL A 237 14.15 -6.58 5.16
C VAL A 237 13.76 -5.29 4.44
N ARG A 238 14.32 -4.14 4.85
CA ARG A 238 14.05 -2.85 4.19
C ARG A 238 14.50 -2.82 2.73
N LEU A 239 15.60 -3.48 2.41
CA LEU A 239 16.10 -3.59 1.04
C LEU A 239 15.20 -4.49 0.20
N ASP A 240 14.66 -5.57 0.74
CA ASP A 240 13.78 -6.50 0.01
C ASP A 240 12.36 -5.95 -0.18
N VAL A 241 11.73 -5.43 0.88
CA VAL A 241 10.30 -5.05 0.84
C VAL A 241 10.03 -3.54 0.97
N GLY A 242 11.05 -2.74 1.26
CA GLY A 242 10.89 -1.30 1.54
C GLY A 242 10.53 -1.01 3.02
N LEU A 243 10.15 0.24 3.29
CA LEU A 243 9.72 0.65 4.64
C LEU A 243 8.27 0.20 4.93
N PRO A 244 7.92 -0.08 6.21
CA PRO A 244 6.57 -0.45 6.59
C PRO A 244 5.53 0.56 6.10
N GLY A 245 4.44 0.07 5.49
CA GLY A 245 3.35 0.92 5.00
C GLY A 245 3.68 1.77 3.76
N THR A 246 4.88 1.64 3.18
CA THR A 246 5.21 2.27 1.90
C THR A 246 4.84 1.39 0.70
N ASP A 247 4.63 0.08 0.89
CA ASP A 247 4.21 -0.81 -0.20
C ASP A 247 2.71 -0.69 -0.51
N THR A 248 2.41 -0.13 -1.69
CA THR A 248 1.05 -0.04 -2.24
C THR A 248 0.51 -1.38 -2.77
N ARG A 249 1.35 -2.43 -2.87
CA ARG A 249 0.98 -3.76 -3.43
C ARG A 249 0.16 -4.64 -2.49
N TYR A 250 -0.15 -4.22 -1.27
CA TYR A 250 -1.06 -4.97 -0.38
C TYR A 250 -2.41 -5.26 -1.06
N LYS A 251 -2.91 -4.40 -1.97
CA LYS A 251 -4.10 -4.70 -2.80
C LYS A 251 -3.81 -5.56 -4.04
N GLN A 252 -2.59 -5.54 -4.61
CA GLN A 252 -2.27 -6.33 -5.81
C GLN A 252 -2.10 -7.83 -5.51
N ARG A 253 -1.57 -8.22 -4.33
CA ARG A 253 -1.49 -9.65 -3.94
C ARG A 253 -2.88 -10.25 -3.66
N VAL A 254 -3.83 -9.46 -3.19
CA VAL A 254 -5.23 -9.89 -2.97
C VAL A 254 -6.03 -9.97 -4.27
N LEU A 255 -5.72 -9.11 -5.26
CA LEU A 255 -6.32 -9.19 -6.60
C LEU A 255 -5.76 -10.36 -7.42
N ALA A 256 -4.45 -10.62 -7.36
CA ALA A 256 -3.84 -11.78 -8.01
C ALA A 256 -4.32 -13.14 -7.45
N PHE A 257 -4.74 -13.17 -6.18
CA PHE A 257 -5.34 -14.38 -5.58
C PHE A 257 -6.77 -14.65 -6.10
N LYS A 258 -7.51 -13.61 -6.53
CA LYS A 258 -8.85 -13.78 -7.13
C LYS A 258 -8.78 -14.38 -8.54
N ASP A 259 -7.76 -14.02 -9.32
CA ASP A 259 -7.58 -14.56 -10.68
C ASP A 259 -7.06 -16.01 -10.69
N ALA A 260 -6.40 -16.44 -9.61
CA ALA A 260 -5.96 -17.83 -9.43
C ALA A 260 -7.05 -18.75 -8.85
N ALA A 261 -8.03 -18.20 -8.11
CA ALA A 261 -9.12 -18.96 -7.49
C ALA A 261 -10.41 -19.05 -8.33
N LEU A 262 -10.43 -18.42 -9.52
CA LEU A 262 -11.58 -18.41 -10.44
C LEU A 262 -11.27 -19.03 -11.82
N LYS A 263 -10.14 -19.73 -11.97
CA LYS A 263 -9.98 -20.64 -13.11
C LYS A 263 -10.62 -21.99 -12.76
N PRO A 264 -11.55 -22.50 -13.57
CA PRO A 264 -12.22 -23.78 -13.34
C PRO A 264 -11.23 -24.96 -13.35
#